data_AF-A0A919E0Z6-F1
#
_entry.id   AF-A0A919E0Z6-F1
#
_cell.length_a   1.000
_cell.length_b   1.000
_cell.length_c   1.000
_cell.angle_alpha   90.00
_cell.angle_beta   90.00
_cell.angle_gamma   90.00
#
_symmetry.space_group_name_H-M   'P 1'
#
loop_
_entity.id
_entity.type
_entity.pdbx_description
1 polymer ?
#
loop_
_entity_poly.entity_id
_entity_poly.type
_entity_poly.pdbx_seq_one_letter_code
_entity_poly.pdbx_strand_id
1 'polypeptide(L)' 'MKWAAGRPFAWIDDEFNVTDRDYVAEHHDGPALLHWVSPRVGLLEQDFKALADWAATLDGHSEANR' A
#
# COMPACT_ATOMS: atom_id res chain seq x y z
N MET A 1 6.01 11.35 -3.97
CA MET A 1 6.17 10.74 -2.64
C MET A 1 6.42 11.72 -1.47
N LYS A 2 6.23 13.05 -1.63
CA LYS A 2 6.45 14.01 -0.52
C LYS A 2 5.48 13.83 0.67
N TRP A 3 4.33 13.21 0.43
CA TRP A 3 3.26 13.07 1.42
C TRP A 3 3.48 11.90 2.38
N ALA A 4 4.16 10.83 1.94
CA ALA A 4 4.51 9.69 2.79
C ALA A 4 5.80 9.92 3.57
N ALA A 5 6.73 10.74 3.06
CA ALA A 5 7.99 11.10 3.74
C ALA A 5 8.77 9.89 4.31
N GLY A 6 8.80 8.78 3.55
CA GLY A 6 9.47 7.53 3.93
C GLY A 6 8.68 6.61 4.87
N ARG A 7 7.49 7.02 5.34
CA ARG A 7 6.60 6.17 6.12
C ARG A 7 5.86 5.18 5.22
N PRO A 8 5.49 3.99 5.74
CA PRO A 8 4.64 3.08 5.01
C PRO A 8 3.33 3.75 4.59
N PHE A 9 2.89 3.51 3.36
CA PHE A 9 1.59 3.98 2.89
C PHE A 9 0.90 2.93 2.01
N ALA A 10 -0.43 2.95 2.04
CA ALA A 10 -1.26 2.19 1.11
C ALA A 10 -1.99 3.16 0.18
N TRP A 11 -1.98 2.89 -1.12
CA TRP A 11 -2.80 3.58 -2.12
C TRP A 11 -3.86 2.61 -2.62
N ILE A 12 -5.11 2.99 -2.43
CA ILE A 12 -6.28 2.23 -2.84
C ILE A 12 -6.98 3.00 -3.95
N ASP A 13 -7.08 2.39 -5.14
CA ASP A 13 -7.57 3.05 -6.34
C ASP A 13 -8.21 2.03 -7.30
N ASP A 14 -9.18 2.47 -8.09
CA ASP A 14 -9.80 1.69 -9.15
C ASP A 14 -9.13 1.86 -10.52
N GLU A 15 -8.23 2.83 -10.65
CA GLU A 15 -7.48 3.12 -11.88
C GLU A 15 -5.98 2.97 -11.64
N PHE A 16 -5.47 1.73 -11.71
CA PHE A 16 -4.03 1.47 -11.77
C PHE A 16 -3.61 0.94 -13.12
N ASN A 17 -2.50 1.46 -13.64
CA ASN A 17 -1.74 0.87 -14.74
C ASN A 17 -0.36 0.41 -14.24
N VAL A 18 0.38 -0.31 -15.09
CA VAL A 18 1.72 -0.83 -14.75
C VAL A 18 2.69 0.29 -14.39
N THR A 19 2.56 1.45 -15.03
CA THR A 19 3.40 2.64 -14.81
C THR A 19 3.28 3.20 -13.39
N ASP A 20 2.12 3.05 -12.73
CA ASP A 20 1.92 3.51 -11.36
C ASP A 20 2.77 2.70 -10.36
N ARG A 21 2.97 1.40 -10.64
CA ARG A 21 3.82 0.53 -9.82
C ARG A 21 5.30 0.88 -9.98
N ASP A 22 5.72 1.12 -11.21
CA ASP A 22 7.10 1.49 -11.51
C ASP A 22 7.44 2.86 -10.90
N TYR A 23 6.53 3.83 -11.01
CA TYR A 23 6.71 5.14 -10.39
C TYR A 23 6.86 5.07 -8.86
N VAL A 24 6.05 4.24 -8.20
CA VAL A 24 6.14 4.04 -6.74
C VAL A 24 7.46 3.37 -6.36
N ALA A 25 7.87 2.34 -7.11
CA ALA A 25 9.13 1.63 -6.87
C ALA A 25 10.36 2.53 -7.06
N GLU A 26 10.34 3.43 -8.03
CA GLU A 26 11.45 4.35 -8.31
C GLU A 26 11.53 5.54 -7.33
N HIS A 27 10.40 5.96 -6.75
CA HIS A 27 10.32 7.22 -5.99
C HIS A 27 10.02 7.04 -4.50
N HIS A 28 9.80 5.82 -4.02
CA HIS A 28 9.55 5.52 -2.62
C HIS A 28 10.39 4.36 -2.10
N ASP A 29 11.33 4.68 -1.22
CA ASP A 29 12.20 3.68 -0.58
C ASP A 29 11.52 2.94 0.59
N GLY A 30 10.34 3.41 1.02
CA GLY A 30 9.58 2.81 2.12
C GLY A 30 8.59 1.73 1.65
N PRO A 31 8.00 0.94 2.57
CA PRO A 31 6.98 -0.04 2.22
C PRO A 31 5.75 0.63 1.60
N ALA A 32 5.34 0.18 0.41
CA ALA A 32 4.13 0.65 -0.26
C ALA A 32 3.23 -0.52 -0.66
N LEU A 33 1.93 -0.37 -0.41
CA LEU A 33 0.90 -1.27 -0.94
C LEU A 33 0.04 -0.52 -1.96
N LEU A 34 -0.04 -1.05 -3.18
CA LEU A 34 -0.97 -0.59 -4.22
C LEU A 34 -2.09 -1.61 -4.33
N HIS A 35 -3.28 -1.26 -3.85
CA HIS A 35 -4.43 -2.16 -3.77
C HIS A 35 -5.54 -1.71 -4.71
N TRP A 36 -5.77 -2.48 -5.78
CA TRP A 36 -6.82 -2.16 -6.74
C TRP A 36 -8.20 -2.48 -6.16
N VAL A 37 -9.18 -1.59 -6.36
CA VAL A 37 -10.57 -1.82 -5.99
C VAL A 37 -11.51 -1.69 -7.18
N SER A 38 -12.61 -2.43 -7.18
CA SER A 38 -13.58 -2.32 -8.25
C SER A 38 -14.47 -1.09 -8.05
N PRO A 39 -14.56 -0.15 -9.00
CA PRO A 39 -15.38 1.05 -8.85
C PRO A 39 -16.87 0.75 -8.83
N ARG A 40 -17.26 -0.42 -9.37
CA ARG A 40 -18.65 -0.85 -9.46
C ARG A 40 -19.22 -1.23 -8.09
N VAL A 41 -18.38 -1.72 -7.19
CA VAL A 41 -18.82 -2.26 -5.89
C VAL A 41 -18.18 -1.54 -4.70
N GLY A 42 -17.14 -0.73 -4.94
CA GLY A 42 -16.40 -0.03 -3.90
C GLY A 42 -15.60 -1.00 -3.03
N LEU A 43 -15.29 -0.54 -1.81
CA LEU A 43 -14.55 -1.32 -0.82
C LEU A 43 -15.42 -2.44 -0.23
N LEU A 44 -14.87 -3.64 -0.24
CA LEU A 44 -15.44 -4.84 0.35
C LEU A 44 -14.59 -5.32 1.52
N GLU A 45 -15.13 -6.24 2.31
CA GLU A 45 -14.45 -6.81 3.48
C GLU A 45 -13.07 -7.40 3.14
N GLN A 46 -12.94 -8.01 1.96
CA GLN A 46 -11.68 -8.55 1.47
C GLN A 46 -10.60 -7.47 1.27
N ASP A 47 -10.98 -6.25 0.91
CA ASP A 47 -10.05 -5.13 0.70
C ASP A 47 -9.52 -4.65 2.06
N PHE A 48 -10.41 -4.54 3.05
CA PHE A 48 -10.01 -4.23 4.42
C PHE A 48 -9.13 -5.33 5.02
N LYS A 49 -9.43 -6.60 4.73
CA LYS A 49 -8.60 -7.72 5.14
C LYS A 49 -7.20 -7.64 4.52
N ALA A 50 -7.09 -7.33 3.23
CA ALA A 50 -5.79 -7.16 2.57
C ALA A 50 -4.96 -6.03 3.21
N LEU A 51 -5.60 -4.91 3.56
CA LEU A 51 -4.94 -3.81 4.27
C LEU A 51 -4.48 -4.21 5.67
N ALA A 52 -5.30 -4.95 6.42
CA ALA A 52 -4.96 -5.42 7.76
C ALA A 52 -3.81 -6.43 7.74
N ASP A 53 -3.84 -7.38 6.80
CA ASP A 53 -2.78 -8.37 6.62
C ASP A 53 -1.46 -7.68 6.27
N TRP A 54 -1.48 -6.68 5.38
CA TRP A 54 -0.29 -5.89 5.06
C TRP A 54 0.23 -5.10 6.24
N ALA A 55 -0.65 -4.43 7.01
CA ALA A 55 -0.26 -3.68 8.19
C ALA A 55 0.43 -4.58 9.23
N ALA A 56 -0.07 -5.80 9.44
CA ALA A 56 0.57 -6.77 10.33
C ALA A 56 1.99 -7.17 9.90
N THR A 57 2.29 -7.15 8.58
CA THR A 57 3.67 -7.36 8.10
C THR A 57 4.61 -6.22 8.49
N LEU A 58 4.11 -4.99 8.63
CA LEU A 58 4.91 -3.81 9.00
C LEU A 58 5.26 -3.81 10.48
N ASP A 59 4.36 -4.28 11.34
CA ASP A 59 4.59 -4.37 12.78
C ASP A 59 5.75 -5.33 13.10
N GLY A 60 5.87 -6.42 12.33
CA GLY A 60 7.01 -7.35 12.41
C GLY A 60 8.36 -6.76 12.01
N HIS A 61 8.39 -5.65 11.24
CA HIS A 61 9.61 -4.92 10.91
C HIS A 61 10.02 -3.92 12.01
N SER A 62 9.12 -3.62 12.96
CA SER A 62 9.38 -2.65 14.04
C SER A 62 10.07 -3.27 15.27
N GLU A 63 9.97 -4.58 15.46
CA GLU A 63 10.63 -5.29 16.58
C GLU A 63 12.05 -5.76 16.26
N ALA A 64 12.43 -5.89 14.99
CA ALA A 64 13.77 -6.35 14.59
C ALA A 64 14.88 -5.29 14.73
N ASN A 65 14.56 -4.10 15.23
CA ASN A 65 15.50 -2.99 15.43
C ASN A 65 15.36 -2.34 16.84
N ARG A 66 14.97 -3.11 17.85
CA ARG A 66 15.04 -2.70 19.27
C ARG A 66 15.99 -3.57 20.07
#